data_AF-A0A1V3X5C9-F1
#
_entry.id   AF-A0A1V3X5C9-F1
#
_cell.length_a   1.000
_cell.length_b   1.000
_cell.length_c   1.000
_cell.angle_alpha   90.00
_cell.angle_beta   90.00
_cell.angle_gamma   90.00
#
_symmetry.space_group_name_H-M   'P 1'
#
loop_
_entity.id
_entity.type
_entity.pdbx_description
1 polymer ?
#
loop_
_entity_poly.entity_id
_entity_poly.type
_entity_poly.pdbx_seq_one_letter_code
_entity_poly.pdbx_strand_id
1 'polypeptide(L)'
;MSFSVLPPEINSARIFAGAGADPLLAAATTWGGLAEELESAATSFGSVTAGLVGGSWVGPASEAMLAAAAPYAGWLSASATQARQAATQAGALLAEFEAVQAAMVQPIMVAANRGDLVSLVLSNLFGQNAPAIASVEAAYEAMWAQDVAAMSAYHAGASAVISALTPFTKPLQGLAGLPDHLASAAAAAAAGTPFSLGFGNLGGGNVGNGNLGAGNFGNGNLGSHNFGFGNLGSNNFGPGNLGSGNIGFGNAGSFNVGWPIPVVITLDMRIPVATISGSGSPAPVRSVSAR
;
A
#
# COMPACT_ATOMS: atom_id res chain seq x y z
N MET A 1 21.00 33.99 0.04
CA MET A 1 22.19 34.45 0.80
C MET A 1 22.61 35.83 0.30
N SER A 2 23.32 36.64 1.10
CA SER A 2 23.80 37.98 0.68
C SER A 2 25.32 37.99 0.52
N PHE A 3 25.81 37.77 -0.71
CA PHE A 3 27.25 37.78 -1.02
C PHE A 3 27.81 39.21 -1.22
N SER A 4 26.93 40.14 -1.56
CA SER A 4 27.23 41.57 -1.81
C SER A 4 27.59 42.38 -0.57
N VAL A 5 27.60 41.78 0.63
CA VAL A 5 28.04 42.45 1.87
C VAL A 5 29.39 41.92 2.36
N LEU A 6 29.95 40.92 1.67
CA LEU A 6 31.24 40.33 1.98
C LEU A 6 32.28 40.83 0.97
N PRO A 7 33.48 41.21 1.41
CA PRO A 7 34.54 41.66 0.51
C PRO A 7 35.10 40.49 -0.32
N PRO A 8 35.79 40.76 -1.44
CA PRO A 8 36.36 39.74 -2.32
C PRO A 8 37.29 38.78 -1.58
N GLU A 9 38.07 39.23 -0.59
CA GLU A 9 38.93 38.35 0.23
C GLU A 9 38.15 37.19 0.86
N ILE A 10 36.92 37.46 1.33
CA ILE A 10 36.08 36.47 2.01
C ILE A 10 35.33 35.59 1.00
N ASN A 11 34.77 36.19 -0.06
CA ASN A 11 34.06 35.41 -1.07
C ASN A 11 35.02 34.46 -1.79
N SER A 12 36.18 34.95 -2.24
CA SER A 12 37.25 34.14 -2.83
C SER A 12 37.70 33.02 -1.89
N ALA A 13 38.07 33.33 -0.65
CA ALA A 13 38.58 32.34 0.29
C ALA A 13 37.58 31.19 0.57
N ARG A 14 36.27 31.46 0.56
CA ARG A 14 35.24 30.42 0.79
C ARG A 14 35.15 29.38 -0.31
N ILE A 15 35.41 29.76 -1.57
CA ILE A 15 35.38 28.83 -2.69
C ILE A 15 36.68 28.03 -2.82
N PHE A 16 37.83 28.66 -2.55
CA PHE A 16 39.13 28.01 -2.64
C PHE A 16 39.53 27.21 -1.40
N ALA A 17 38.86 27.41 -0.26
CA ALA A 17 39.04 26.58 0.93
C ALA A 17 38.13 25.35 0.92
N GLY A 18 38.53 24.31 1.65
CA GLY A 18 37.71 23.12 1.89
C GLY A 18 38.22 21.87 1.17
N ALA A 19 37.39 20.83 1.15
CA ALA A 19 37.75 19.50 0.64
C ALA A 19 37.73 19.38 -0.89
N GLY A 20 37.31 20.42 -1.61
CA GLY A 20 37.25 20.43 -3.06
C GLY A 20 36.12 19.57 -3.65
N ALA A 21 36.32 19.15 -4.91
CA ALA A 21 35.36 18.43 -5.74
C ALA A 21 35.22 16.93 -5.39
N ASP A 22 36.26 16.31 -4.84
CA ASP A 22 36.37 14.86 -4.67
C ASP A 22 35.19 14.22 -3.91
N PRO A 23 34.67 14.80 -2.80
CA PRO A 23 33.53 14.22 -2.10
C PRO A 23 32.25 14.17 -2.95
N LEU A 24 32.02 15.15 -3.82
CA LEU A 24 30.87 15.18 -4.72
C LEU A 24 31.02 14.15 -5.86
N LEU A 25 32.22 14.00 -6.39
CA LEU A 25 32.52 12.97 -7.39
C LEU A 25 32.34 11.55 -6.81
N ALA A 26 32.82 11.33 -5.58
CA ALA A 26 32.63 10.08 -4.86
C ALA A 26 31.13 9.81 -4.63
N ALA A 27 30.35 10.82 -4.24
CA ALA A 27 28.90 10.69 -4.09
C ALA A 27 28.21 10.34 -5.41
N ALA A 28 28.57 11.00 -6.52
CA ALA A 28 28.02 10.68 -7.84
C ALA A 28 28.28 9.21 -8.23
N THR A 29 29.50 8.72 -7.94
CA THR A 29 29.92 7.34 -8.24
C THR A 29 29.15 6.33 -7.39
N THR A 30 29.02 6.57 -6.08
CA THR A 30 28.33 5.65 -5.17
C THR A 30 26.83 5.58 -5.43
N TRP A 31 26.18 6.72 -5.73
CA TRP A 31 24.78 6.74 -6.16
C TRP A 31 24.57 6.01 -7.49
N GLY A 32 25.51 6.14 -8.43
CA GLY A 32 25.50 5.40 -9.69
C GLY A 32 25.57 3.90 -9.48
N GLY A 33 26.53 3.44 -8.68
CA GLY A 33 26.67 2.01 -8.33
C GLY A 33 25.43 1.46 -7.59
N LEU A 34 24.85 2.23 -6.66
CA LEU A 34 23.61 1.83 -6.00
C LEU A 34 22.44 1.67 -6.98
N ALA A 35 22.34 2.54 -7.99
CA ALA A 35 21.31 2.43 -9.01
C ALA A 35 21.44 1.13 -9.82
N GLU A 36 22.66 0.71 -10.14
CA GLU A 36 22.94 -0.54 -10.86
C GLU A 36 22.57 -1.77 -10.00
N GLU A 37 22.96 -1.77 -8.72
CA GLU A 37 22.62 -2.85 -7.79
C GLU A 37 21.10 -2.99 -7.60
N LEU A 38 20.37 -1.88 -7.47
CA LEU A 38 18.91 -1.88 -7.35
C LEU A 38 18.22 -2.39 -8.62
N GLU A 39 18.72 -2.04 -9.80
CA GLU A 39 18.19 -2.53 -11.08
C GLU A 39 18.45 -4.04 -11.26
N SER A 40 19.66 -4.49 -10.89
CA SER A 40 20.03 -5.91 -10.87
C SER A 40 19.13 -6.69 -9.90
N ALA A 41 18.89 -6.14 -8.71
CA ALA A 41 18.00 -6.74 -7.72
C ALA A 41 16.55 -6.83 -8.23
N ALA A 42 16.03 -5.77 -8.88
CA ALA A 42 14.70 -5.76 -9.49
C ALA A 42 14.56 -6.85 -10.56
N THR A 43 15.57 -6.96 -11.44
CA THR A 43 15.62 -7.96 -12.51
C THR A 43 15.70 -9.38 -11.95
N SER A 44 16.57 -9.61 -10.97
CA SER A 44 16.72 -10.91 -10.28
C SER A 44 15.42 -11.33 -9.60
N PHE A 45 14.80 -10.42 -8.83
CA PHE A 45 13.52 -10.68 -8.17
C PHE A 45 12.40 -11.00 -9.19
N GLY A 46 12.32 -10.23 -10.27
CA GLY A 46 11.37 -10.47 -11.36
C GLY A 46 11.57 -11.85 -12.00
N SER A 47 12.82 -12.23 -12.28
CA SER A 47 13.17 -13.53 -12.86
C SER A 47 12.79 -14.71 -11.95
N VAL A 48 13.11 -14.63 -10.65
CA VAL A 48 12.75 -15.66 -9.67
C VAL A 48 11.22 -15.81 -9.58
N THR A 49 10.50 -14.70 -9.54
CA THR A 49 9.04 -14.72 -9.41
C THR A 49 8.37 -15.26 -10.68
N ALA A 50 8.87 -14.88 -11.86
CA ALA A 50 8.39 -15.41 -13.14
C ALA A 50 8.69 -16.91 -13.30
N GLY A 51 9.88 -17.36 -12.90
CA GLY A 51 10.26 -18.77 -12.92
C GLY A 51 9.40 -19.65 -11.99
N LEU A 52 8.99 -19.10 -10.83
CA LEU A 52 8.13 -19.80 -9.89
C LEU A 52 6.71 -20.05 -10.45
N VAL A 53 6.16 -19.07 -11.19
CA VAL A 53 4.83 -19.16 -11.82
C VAL A 53 4.86 -19.95 -13.12
N GLY A 54 5.94 -19.84 -13.90
CA GLY A 54 6.11 -20.57 -15.17
C GLY A 54 6.56 -22.02 -15.02
N GLY A 55 6.82 -22.48 -13.78
CA GLY A 55 7.25 -23.84 -13.45
C GLY A 55 6.09 -24.81 -13.22
N SER A 56 6.26 -25.74 -12.29
CA SER A 56 5.24 -26.76 -11.95
C SER A 56 4.09 -26.24 -11.09
N TRP A 57 4.22 -25.05 -10.50
CA TRP A 57 3.20 -24.44 -9.64
C TRP A 57 2.35 -23.42 -10.42
N VAL A 58 1.36 -23.95 -11.14
CA VAL A 58 0.48 -23.17 -12.01
C VAL A 58 -0.95 -23.15 -11.46
N GLY A 59 -1.56 -21.97 -11.40
CA GLY A 59 -2.97 -21.80 -11.06
C GLY A 59 -3.26 -20.47 -10.35
N PRO A 60 -4.51 -20.24 -9.90
CA PRO A 60 -4.94 -18.97 -9.31
C PRO A 60 -4.11 -18.52 -8.10
N ALA A 61 -3.55 -19.47 -7.34
CA ALA A 61 -2.70 -19.18 -6.19
C ALA A 61 -1.32 -18.62 -6.58
N SER A 62 -0.70 -19.13 -7.65
CA SER A 62 0.59 -18.61 -8.12
C SER A 62 0.43 -17.27 -8.85
N GLU A 63 -0.67 -17.07 -9.58
CA GLU A 63 -1.05 -15.76 -10.13
C GLU A 63 -1.26 -14.70 -9.03
N ALA A 64 -1.96 -15.05 -7.94
CA ALA A 64 -2.15 -14.15 -6.80
C ALA A 64 -0.83 -13.77 -6.11
N MET A 65 0.10 -14.72 -5.98
CA MET A 65 1.43 -14.44 -5.43
C MET A 65 2.22 -13.48 -6.34
N LEU A 66 2.20 -13.67 -7.66
CA LEU A 66 2.86 -12.77 -8.61
C LEU A 66 2.30 -11.34 -8.53
N ALA A 67 0.97 -11.22 -8.48
CA ALA A 67 0.31 -9.93 -8.33
C ALA A 67 0.70 -9.22 -7.03
N ALA A 68 0.90 -9.98 -5.95
CA ALA A 68 1.34 -9.46 -4.66
C ALA A 68 2.82 -9.05 -4.64
N ALA A 69 3.67 -9.70 -5.44
CA ALA A 69 5.10 -9.40 -5.56
C ALA A 69 5.40 -8.20 -6.48
N ALA A 70 4.55 -7.94 -7.48
CA ALA A 70 4.76 -6.90 -8.48
C ALA A 70 5.03 -5.49 -7.91
N PRO A 71 4.34 -5.00 -6.85
CA PRO A 71 4.62 -3.70 -6.26
C PRO A 71 6.05 -3.56 -5.75
N TYR A 72 6.62 -4.64 -5.17
CA TYR A 72 7.99 -4.61 -4.65
C TYR A 72 9.03 -4.50 -5.78
N ALA A 73 8.85 -5.25 -6.86
CA ALA A 73 9.67 -5.12 -8.07
C ALA A 73 9.61 -3.69 -8.64
N GLY A 74 8.40 -3.12 -8.71
CA GLY A 74 8.21 -1.73 -9.15
C GLY A 74 8.88 -0.71 -8.22
N TRP A 75 8.87 -0.93 -6.91
CA TRP A 75 9.58 -0.08 -5.95
C TRP A 75 11.10 -0.14 -6.10
N LEU A 76 11.68 -1.32 -6.38
CA LEU A 76 13.11 -1.45 -6.65
C LEU A 76 13.51 -0.67 -7.91
N SER A 77 12.80 -0.83 -9.02
CA SER A 77 13.07 -0.08 -10.27
C SER A 77 12.87 1.44 -10.10
N ALA A 78 11.86 1.87 -9.34
CA ALA A 78 11.65 3.29 -9.04
C ALA A 78 12.79 3.86 -8.17
N SER A 79 13.24 3.10 -7.17
CA SER A 79 14.37 3.47 -6.32
C SER A 79 15.69 3.52 -7.10
N ALA A 80 15.90 2.58 -8.03
CA ALA A 80 17.03 2.60 -8.95
C ALA A 80 17.05 3.88 -9.81
N THR A 81 15.89 4.29 -10.33
CA THR A 81 15.74 5.52 -11.10
C THR A 81 16.04 6.76 -10.25
N GLN A 82 15.56 6.82 -9.01
CA GLN A 82 15.85 7.91 -8.07
C GLN A 82 17.34 7.97 -7.70
N ALA A 83 17.98 6.83 -7.45
CA ALA A 83 19.43 6.75 -7.20
C ALA A 83 20.24 7.25 -8.42
N ARG A 84 19.84 6.87 -9.63
CA ARG A 84 20.46 7.36 -10.87
C ARG A 84 20.31 8.88 -11.02
N GLN A 85 19.13 9.41 -10.68
CA GLN A 85 18.90 10.86 -10.67
C GLN A 85 19.83 11.55 -9.66
N ALA A 86 20.00 11.00 -8.46
CA ALA A 86 20.91 11.54 -7.45
C ALA A 86 22.37 11.58 -7.96
N ALA A 87 22.82 10.53 -8.65
CA ALA A 87 24.15 10.50 -9.28
C ALA A 87 24.32 11.63 -10.32
N THR A 88 23.34 11.81 -11.20
CA THR A 88 23.34 12.88 -12.20
C THR A 88 23.37 14.26 -11.56
N GLN A 89 22.56 14.50 -10.52
CA GLN A 89 22.55 15.81 -9.84
C GLN A 89 23.84 16.08 -9.06
N ALA A 90 24.48 15.07 -8.48
CA ALA A 90 25.79 15.22 -7.87
C ALA A 90 26.85 15.63 -8.91
N GLY A 91 26.82 15.03 -10.10
CA GLY A 91 27.68 15.44 -11.22
C GLY A 91 27.39 16.86 -11.73
N ALA A 92 26.12 17.28 -11.77
CA ALA A 92 25.76 18.65 -12.12
C ALA A 92 26.26 19.66 -11.07
N LEU A 93 26.13 19.34 -9.78
CA LEU A 93 26.64 20.19 -8.71
C LEU A 93 28.18 20.33 -8.74
N LEU A 94 28.88 19.25 -9.11
CA LEU A 94 30.32 19.28 -9.36
C LEU A 94 30.67 20.28 -10.48
N ALA A 95 29.94 20.25 -11.60
CA ALA A 95 30.16 21.20 -12.69
C ALA A 95 29.91 22.66 -12.26
N GLU A 96 28.87 22.91 -11.45
CA GLU A 96 28.62 24.24 -10.87
C GLU A 96 29.77 24.69 -9.95
N PHE A 97 30.35 23.78 -9.17
CA PHE A 97 31.49 24.06 -8.30
C PHE A 97 32.75 24.41 -9.10
N GLU A 98 33.04 23.67 -10.17
CA GLU A 98 34.18 23.95 -11.05
C GLU A 98 33.98 25.29 -11.80
N ALA A 99 32.75 25.58 -12.24
CA ALA A 99 32.41 26.82 -12.90
C ALA A 99 32.60 28.04 -11.99
N VAL A 100 32.14 27.96 -10.73
CA VAL A 100 32.37 29.06 -9.77
C VAL A 100 33.85 29.19 -9.44
N GLN A 101 34.58 28.08 -9.23
CA GLN A 101 36.01 28.15 -8.95
C GLN A 101 36.80 28.81 -10.09
N ALA A 102 36.42 28.57 -11.35
CA ALA A 102 37.03 29.21 -12.52
C ALA A 102 36.65 30.70 -12.66
N ALA A 103 35.44 31.09 -12.24
CA ALA A 103 34.95 32.47 -12.33
C ALA A 103 35.42 33.37 -11.18
N MET A 104 35.72 32.79 -10.01
CA MET A 104 36.12 33.53 -8.81
C MET A 104 37.50 34.17 -8.96
N VAL A 105 37.66 35.33 -8.33
CA VAL A 105 38.94 36.01 -8.24
C VAL A 105 39.91 35.18 -7.40
N GLN A 106 41.14 35.00 -7.88
CA GLN A 106 42.16 34.28 -7.11
C GLN A 106 42.60 35.13 -5.90
N PRO A 107 42.68 34.57 -4.67
CA PRO A 107 43.03 35.34 -3.47
C PRO A 107 44.34 36.12 -3.57
N ILE A 108 45.31 35.61 -4.32
CA ILE A 108 46.59 36.29 -4.54
C ILE A 108 46.44 37.60 -5.33
N MET A 109 45.46 37.71 -6.23
CA MET A 109 45.21 38.95 -6.99
C MET A 109 44.63 40.04 -6.09
N VAL A 110 43.74 39.66 -5.16
CA VAL A 110 43.22 40.58 -4.15
C VAL A 110 44.35 41.06 -3.24
N ALA A 111 45.19 40.15 -2.77
CA ALA A 111 46.34 40.50 -1.93
C ALA A 111 47.34 41.42 -2.64
N ALA A 112 47.64 41.18 -3.92
CA ALA A 112 48.51 42.03 -4.73
C ALA A 112 47.94 43.45 -4.87
N ASN A 113 46.65 43.57 -5.22
CA ASN A 113 45.97 44.86 -5.30
C ASN A 113 46.04 45.66 -3.99
N ARG A 114 45.81 45.00 -2.84
CA ARG A 114 45.93 45.64 -1.53
C ARG A 114 47.36 46.07 -1.22
N GLY A 115 48.36 45.29 -1.63
CA GLY A 115 49.78 45.64 -1.53
C GLY A 115 50.15 46.88 -2.37
N ASP A 116 49.67 46.92 -3.62
CA ASP A 116 49.87 48.05 -4.52
C ASP A 116 49.23 49.33 -3.97
N LEU A 117 48.02 49.23 -3.40
CA LEU A 117 47.35 50.37 -2.75
C LEU A 117 48.21 50.96 -1.64
N VAL A 118 48.73 50.11 -0.73
CA VAL A 118 49.57 50.57 0.38
C VAL A 118 50.84 51.24 -0.13
N SER A 119 51.51 50.67 -1.14
CA SER A 119 52.71 51.24 -1.76
C SER A 119 52.44 52.62 -2.39
N LEU A 120 51.34 52.75 -3.15
CA LEU A 120 50.94 54.00 -3.78
C LEU A 120 50.59 55.07 -2.76
N VAL A 121 49.87 54.72 -1.69
CA VAL A 121 49.51 55.64 -0.61
C VAL A 121 50.75 56.14 0.13
N LEU A 122 51.67 55.24 0.49
CA LEU A 122 52.90 55.60 1.20
C LEU A 122 53.83 56.51 0.39
N SER A 123 53.80 56.39 -0.94
CA SER A 123 54.59 57.24 -1.85
C SER A 123 53.87 58.52 -2.29
N ASN A 124 52.63 58.76 -1.85
CA ASN A 124 51.79 59.86 -2.33
C ASN A 124 52.06 61.22 -1.63
N LEU A 125 53.32 61.58 -1.40
CA LEU A 125 53.69 62.77 -0.60
C LEU A 125 53.14 64.08 -1.18
N PHE A 126 53.06 64.18 -2.51
CA PHE A 126 52.60 65.38 -3.23
C PHE A 126 51.25 65.20 -3.93
N GLY A 127 50.52 64.11 -3.65
CA GLY A 127 49.24 63.83 -4.32
C GLY A 127 49.34 63.31 -5.77
N GLN A 128 50.56 63.14 -6.31
CA GLN A 128 50.78 62.73 -7.71
C GLN A 128 50.25 61.31 -8.01
N ASN A 129 50.17 60.44 -7.00
CA ASN A 129 49.66 59.08 -7.15
C ASN A 129 48.13 59.00 -7.10
N ALA A 130 47.40 60.10 -6.92
CA ALA A 130 45.95 60.06 -6.77
C ALA A 130 45.22 59.33 -7.93
N PRO A 131 45.59 59.52 -9.22
CA PRO A 131 44.98 58.76 -10.31
C PRO A 131 45.28 57.25 -10.25
N ALA A 132 46.50 56.88 -9.84
CA ALA A 132 46.91 55.48 -9.70
C ALA A 132 46.17 54.79 -8.53
N ILE A 133 46.03 55.48 -7.40
CA ILE A 133 45.23 55.00 -6.25
C ILE A 133 43.79 54.74 -6.68
N ALA A 134 43.16 55.70 -7.38
CA ALA A 134 41.80 55.52 -7.88
C ALA A 134 41.67 54.33 -8.83
N SER A 135 42.69 54.06 -9.66
CA SER A 135 42.69 52.89 -10.56
C SER A 135 42.79 51.55 -9.81
N VAL A 136 43.60 51.48 -8.76
CA VAL A 136 43.76 50.28 -7.91
C VAL A 136 42.49 50.04 -7.09
N GLU A 137 41.88 51.08 -6.54
CA GLU A 137 40.59 50.97 -5.84
C GLU A 137 39.48 50.53 -6.79
N ALA A 138 39.41 51.08 -8.01
CA ALA A 138 38.44 50.63 -9.02
C ALA A 138 38.63 49.15 -9.41
N ALA A 139 39.88 48.68 -9.50
CA ALA A 139 40.16 47.27 -9.76
C ALA A 139 39.72 46.36 -8.60
N TYR A 140 39.83 46.83 -7.34
CA TYR A 140 39.32 46.13 -6.17
C TYR A 140 37.79 45.99 -6.21
N GLU A 141 37.08 47.08 -6.51
CA GLU A 141 35.62 47.07 -6.65
C GLU A 141 35.17 46.17 -7.81
N ALA A 142 35.93 46.09 -8.89
CA ALA A 142 35.67 45.16 -9.99
C ALA A 142 35.84 43.69 -9.56
N MET A 143 36.90 43.36 -8.80
CA MET A 143 37.08 42.03 -8.22
C MET A 143 35.93 41.67 -7.28
N TRP A 144 35.48 42.63 -6.46
CA TRP A 144 34.33 42.43 -5.59
C TRP A 144 33.06 42.12 -6.38
N ALA A 145 32.75 42.91 -7.41
CA ALA A 145 31.59 42.68 -8.25
C ALA A 145 31.63 41.32 -8.96
N GLN A 146 32.81 40.90 -9.44
CA GLN A 146 33.01 39.59 -10.05
C GLN A 146 32.74 38.44 -9.08
N ASP A 147 33.28 38.52 -7.86
CA ASP A 147 33.06 37.51 -6.81
C ASP A 147 31.58 37.42 -6.41
N VAL A 148 30.91 38.56 -6.29
CA VAL A 148 29.47 38.60 -5.98
C VAL A 148 28.67 37.95 -7.10
N ALA A 149 28.98 38.26 -8.36
CA ALA A 149 28.33 37.67 -9.52
C ALA A 149 28.53 36.15 -9.56
N ALA A 150 29.77 35.68 -9.42
CA ALA A 150 30.12 34.26 -9.43
C ALA A 150 29.40 33.49 -8.31
N MET A 151 29.43 34.00 -7.06
CA MET A 151 28.73 33.36 -5.94
C MET A 151 27.21 33.35 -6.11
N SER A 152 26.64 34.41 -6.70
CA SER A 152 25.20 34.48 -6.96
C SER A 152 24.75 33.46 -8.02
N ALA A 153 25.55 33.30 -9.08
CA ALA A 153 25.31 32.32 -10.13
C ALA A 153 25.44 30.90 -9.57
N TYR A 154 26.49 30.62 -8.80
CA TYR A 154 26.66 29.33 -8.13
C TYR A 154 25.49 28.98 -7.22
N HIS A 155 25.03 29.93 -6.39
CA HIS A 155 23.87 29.70 -5.53
C HIS A 155 22.62 29.39 -6.34
N ALA A 156 22.37 30.11 -7.44
CA ALA A 156 21.22 29.85 -8.31
C ALA A 156 21.32 28.47 -8.99
N GLY A 157 22.47 28.13 -9.58
CA GLY A 157 22.73 26.85 -10.23
C GLY A 157 22.61 25.67 -9.24
N ALA A 158 23.32 25.72 -8.12
CA ALA A 158 23.24 24.72 -7.07
C ALA A 158 21.81 24.55 -6.52
N SER A 159 21.07 25.65 -6.32
CA SER A 159 19.68 25.58 -5.87
C SER A 159 18.77 24.90 -6.90
N ALA A 160 19.00 25.13 -8.19
CA ALA A 160 18.25 24.48 -9.27
C ALA A 160 18.53 22.96 -9.32
N VAL A 161 19.81 22.57 -9.22
CA VAL A 161 20.25 21.17 -9.16
C VAL A 161 19.59 20.43 -8.00
N ILE A 162 19.62 21.01 -6.80
CA ILE A 162 19.03 20.42 -5.60
C ILE A 162 17.50 20.36 -5.72
N SER A 163 16.85 21.39 -6.26
CA SER A 163 15.39 21.42 -6.41
C SER A 163 14.86 20.40 -7.41
N ALA A 164 15.71 19.92 -8.32
CA ALA A 164 15.35 18.88 -9.28
C ALA A 164 15.36 17.46 -8.68
N LEU A 165 15.94 17.25 -7.49
CA LEU A 165 15.93 15.94 -6.82
C LEU A 165 14.52 15.56 -6.39
N THR A 166 14.07 14.39 -6.80
CA THR A 166 12.79 13.84 -6.33
C THR A 166 12.98 13.13 -5.00
N PRO A 167 12.14 13.42 -3.97
CA PRO A 167 12.20 12.68 -2.72
C PRO A 167 11.92 11.19 -2.94
N PHE A 168 12.65 10.34 -2.21
CA PHE A 168 12.35 8.91 -2.20
C PHE A 168 10.92 8.67 -1.72
N THR A 169 10.18 7.89 -2.49
CA THR A 169 8.86 7.40 -2.08
C THR A 169 9.03 6.47 -0.88
N LYS A 170 8.22 6.69 0.17
CA LYS A 170 8.20 5.79 1.33
C LYS A 170 8.03 4.34 0.87
N PRO A 171 8.72 3.37 1.52
CA PRO A 171 8.50 1.97 1.25
C PRO A 171 7.01 1.64 1.34
N LEU A 172 6.54 0.81 0.41
CA LEU A 172 5.14 0.42 0.24
C LEU A 172 4.43 0.21 1.58
N GLN A 173 3.60 1.17 2.00
CA GLN A 173 2.65 0.98 3.10
C GLN A 173 1.72 -0.23 2.84
N GLY A 174 1.56 -0.63 1.58
CA GLY A 174 0.83 -1.82 1.17
C GLY A 174 1.50 -3.17 1.48
N LEU A 175 2.81 -3.21 1.77
CA LEU A 175 3.46 -4.48 2.17
C LEU A 175 3.05 -4.95 3.57
N ALA A 176 2.67 -4.02 4.45
CA ALA A 176 2.25 -4.33 5.81
C ALA A 176 0.90 -5.10 5.85
N GLY A 177 0.02 -4.88 4.88
CA GLY A 177 -1.26 -5.60 4.75
C GLY A 177 -1.22 -6.76 3.76
N LEU A 178 -0.09 -6.97 3.08
CA LEU A 178 0.07 -8.01 2.06
C LEU A 178 -0.22 -9.43 2.61
N PRO A 179 0.19 -9.81 3.83
CA PRO A 179 -0.19 -11.08 4.44
C PRO A 179 -1.70 -11.23 4.62
N ASP A 180 -2.38 -10.17 5.06
CA ASP A 180 -3.84 -10.17 5.27
C ASP A 180 -4.58 -10.23 3.95
N HIS A 181 -4.10 -9.51 2.92
CA HIS A 181 -4.64 -9.57 1.57
C HIS A 181 -4.44 -10.95 0.93
N LEU A 182 -3.26 -11.56 1.09
CA LEU A 182 -2.98 -12.91 0.58
C LEU A 182 -3.82 -13.97 1.31
N ALA A 183 -3.98 -13.84 2.64
CA ALA A 183 -4.85 -14.70 3.43
C ALA A 183 -6.32 -14.53 3.03
N SER A 184 -6.78 -13.30 2.76
CA SER A 184 -8.15 -13.05 2.29
C SER A 184 -8.40 -13.60 0.88
N ALA A 185 -7.42 -13.52 -0.01
CA ALA A 185 -7.50 -14.07 -1.37
C ALA A 185 -7.49 -15.61 -1.35
N ALA A 186 -6.64 -16.22 -0.51
CA ALA A 186 -6.62 -17.66 -0.30
C ALA A 186 -7.94 -18.15 0.36
N ALA A 187 -8.48 -17.39 1.32
CA ALA A 187 -9.77 -17.69 1.94
C ALA A 187 -10.93 -17.54 0.96
N ALA A 188 -10.92 -16.54 0.08
CA ALA A 188 -11.91 -16.37 -0.98
C ALA A 188 -11.83 -17.50 -2.02
N ALA A 189 -10.63 -17.93 -2.38
CA ALA A 189 -10.40 -19.09 -3.25
C ALA A 189 -10.87 -20.40 -2.61
N ALA A 190 -10.68 -20.56 -1.29
CA ALA A 190 -11.16 -21.73 -0.54
C ALA A 190 -12.68 -21.70 -0.29
N ALA A 191 -13.28 -20.52 -0.11
CA ALA A 191 -14.72 -20.35 0.03
C ALA A 191 -15.46 -20.59 -1.29
N GLY A 192 -14.80 -20.36 -2.41
CA GLY A 192 -15.28 -20.70 -3.74
C GLY A 192 -15.02 -22.15 -4.14
N THR A 193 -15.33 -23.15 -3.30
CA THR A 193 -15.42 -24.54 -3.78
C THR A 193 -16.60 -24.62 -4.77
N PRO A 194 -16.36 -24.58 -6.09
CA PRO A 194 -17.45 -24.47 -7.06
C PRO A 194 -18.18 -25.81 -7.21
N PHE A 195 -17.60 -26.87 -6.65
CA PHE A 195 -18.10 -28.22 -6.75
C PHE A 195 -19.17 -28.44 -5.67
N SER A 196 -20.40 -28.66 -6.14
CA SER A 196 -21.44 -29.30 -5.35
C SER A 196 -21.53 -30.77 -5.78
N LEU A 197 -21.62 -31.69 -4.83
CA LEU A 197 -21.79 -33.12 -5.06
C LEU A 197 -23.28 -33.48 -5.02
N GLY A 198 -23.91 -33.51 -6.21
CA GLY A 198 -25.33 -33.84 -6.37
C GLY A 198 -26.03 -32.94 -7.40
N PHE A 199 -27.32 -33.14 -7.60
CA PHE A 199 -28.12 -32.50 -8.66
C PHE A 199 -28.99 -31.35 -8.14
N GLY A 200 -29.12 -30.29 -8.93
CA GLY A 200 -30.05 -29.18 -8.67
C GLY A 200 -29.62 -28.24 -7.55
N ASN A 201 -28.32 -28.12 -7.26
CA ASN A 201 -27.80 -27.17 -6.29
C ASN A 201 -27.50 -25.80 -6.93
N LEU A 202 -27.77 -24.72 -6.21
CA LEU A 202 -27.41 -23.35 -6.58
C LEU A 202 -26.59 -22.70 -5.46
N GLY A 203 -25.28 -22.52 -5.71
CA GLY A 203 -24.26 -22.12 -4.74
C GLY A 203 -23.11 -23.13 -4.63
N GLY A 204 -22.09 -22.84 -3.82
CA GLY A 204 -20.84 -23.63 -3.70
C GLY A 204 -20.80 -24.60 -2.51
N GLY A 205 -20.06 -25.71 -2.65
CA GLY A 205 -19.75 -26.62 -1.55
C GLY A 205 -20.91 -27.43 -0.96
N ASN A 206 -22.00 -27.67 -1.71
CA ASN A 206 -23.13 -28.48 -1.24
C ASN A 206 -22.88 -29.99 -1.47
N VAL A 207 -23.30 -30.84 -0.54
CA VAL A 207 -23.29 -32.31 -0.65
C VAL A 207 -24.73 -32.83 -0.52
N GLY A 208 -25.31 -33.33 -1.61
CA GLY A 208 -26.72 -33.72 -1.72
C GLY A 208 -27.42 -32.96 -2.86
N ASN A 209 -28.76 -33.01 -2.91
CA ASN A 209 -29.56 -32.51 -4.02
C ASN A 209 -30.46 -31.33 -3.62
N GLY A 210 -30.71 -30.41 -4.55
CA GLY A 210 -31.75 -29.38 -4.42
C GLY A 210 -31.47 -28.30 -3.37
N ASN A 211 -30.21 -27.99 -3.08
CA ASN A 211 -29.86 -26.96 -2.10
C ASN A 211 -29.67 -25.58 -2.75
N LEU A 212 -30.17 -24.53 -2.10
CA LEU A 212 -29.97 -23.13 -2.50
C LEU A 212 -29.21 -22.39 -1.39
N GLY A 213 -27.93 -22.10 -1.65
CA GLY A 213 -26.97 -21.55 -0.70
C GLY A 213 -25.63 -22.31 -0.74
N ALA A 214 -24.79 -22.11 0.27
CA ALA A 214 -23.44 -22.68 0.31
C ALA A 214 -23.22 -23.63 1.50
N GLY A 215 -22.41 -24.67 1.30
CA GLY A 215 -21.92 -25.53 2.40
C GLY A 215 -22.98 -26.41 3.07
N ASN A 216 -24.06 -26.78 2.37
CA ASN A 216 -25.09 -27.65 2.94
C ASN A 216 -24.74 -29.14 2.79
N PHE A 217 -25.01 -29.94 3.82
CA PHE A 217 -24.89 -31.40 3.80
C PHE A 217 -26.28 -32.03 3.97
N GLY A 218 -26.82 -32.59 2.90
CA GLY A 218 -28.18 -33.13 2.79
C GLY A 218 -28.95 -32.53 1.61
N ASN A 219 -30.29 -32.65 1.62
CA ASN A 219 -31.15 -32.31 0.48
C ASN A 219 -32.17 -31.22 0.81
N GLY A 220 -32.49 -30.38 -0.18
CA GLY A 220 -33.63 -29.46 -0.12
C GLY A 220 -33.48 -28.32 0.89
N ASN A 221 -32.26 -27.86 1.16
CA ASN A 221 -32.02 -26.76 2.10
C ASN A 221 -32.03 -25.40 1.37
N LEU A 222 -32.66 -24.41 1.99
CA LEU A 222 -32.66 -23.01 1.55
C LEU A 222 -31.95 -22.14 2.60
N GLY A 223 -30.71 -21.76 2.32
CA GLY A 223 -29.77 -21.13 3.24
C GLY A 223 -28.40 -21.80 3.21
N SER A 224 -27.50 -21.43 4.12
CA SER A 224 -26.11 -21.91 4.12
C SER A 224 -25.74 -22.68 5.39
N HIS A 225 -24.77 -23.59 5.28
CA HIS A 225 -24.19 -24.36 6.39
C HIS A 225 -25.19 -25.22 7.17
N ASN A 226 -26.19 -25.81 6.50
CA ASN A 226 -27.12 -26.72 7.15
C ASN A 226 -26.64 -28.18 7.06
N PHE A 227 -26.81 -28.95 8.14
CA PHE A 227 -26.59 -30.40 8.17
C PHE A 227 -27.93 -31.09 8.39
N GLY A 228 -28.51 -31.70 7.35
CA GLY A 228 -29.85 -32.30 7.37
C GLY A 228 -30.65 -32.00 6.11
N PHE A 229 -31.96 -32.20 6.17
CA PHE A 229 -32.86 -32.11 5.01
C PHE A 229 -33.98 -31.10 5.24
N GLY A 230 -34.35 -30.34 4.20
CA GLY A 230 -35.55 -29.51 4.22
C GLY A 230 -35.51 -28.32 5.17
N ASN A 231 -34.33 -27.76 5.45
CA ASN A 231 -34.21 -26.59 6.32
C ASN A 231 -34.41 -25.27 5.55
N LEU A 232 -35.06 -24.30 6.19
CA LEU A 232 -35.21 -22.93 5.70
C LEU A 232 -34.54 -21.97 6.68
N GLY A 233 -33.36 -21.48 6.32
CA GLY A 233 -32.47 -20.69 7.18
C GLY A 233 -31.04 -21.25 7.17
N SER A 234 -30.15 -20.71 8.01
CA SER A 234 -28.72 -21.06 8.01
C SER A 234 -28.27 -21.68 9.33
N ASN A 235 -27.20 -22.47 9.29
CA ASN A 235 -26.56 -23.09 10.47
C ASN A 235 -27.47 -24.04 11.27
N ASN A 236 -28.39 -24.75 10.63
CA ASN A 236 -29.24 -25.74 11.30
C ASN A 236 -28.58 -27.13 11.31
N PHE A 237 -28.73 -27.86 12.42
CA PHE A 237 -28.31 -29.26 12.55
C PHE A 237 -29.53 -30.14 12.82
N GLY A 238 -29.89 -31.01 11.88
CA GLY A 238 -31.12 -31.79 11.87
C GLY A 238 -32.09 -31.32 10.77
N PRO A 239 -33.17 -32.08 10.48
CA PRO A 239 -34.07 -31.80 9.37
C PRO A 239 -35.30 -30.96 9.76
N GLY A 240 -35.86 -30.27 8.76
CA GLY A 240 -37.15 -29.61 8.82
C GLY A 240 -37.20 -28.34 9.68
N ASN A 241 -36.06 -27.69 9.94
CA ASN A 241 -36.01 -26.49 10.76
C ASN A 241 -36.36 -25.22 9.94
N LEU A 242 -37.13 -24.32 10.55
CA LEU A 242 -37.51 -23.02 10.02
C LEU A 242 -36.90 -21.90 10.89
N GLY A 243 -35.91 -21.20 10.37
CA GLY A 243 -35.08 -20.22 11.07
C GLY A 243 -33.62 -20.65 11.12
N SER A 244 -32.78 -19.95 11.88
CA SER A 244 -31.32 -20.15 11.86
C SER A 244 -30.76 -20.65 13.18
N GLY A 245 -29.71 -21.47 13.14
CA GLY A 245 -29.00 -21.92 14.35
C GLY A 245 -29.77 -22.96 15.18
N ASN A 246 -30.74 -23.67 14.62
CA ASN A 246 -31.50 -24.69 15.34
C ASN A 246 -30.76 -26.04 15.39
N ILE A 247 -30.92 -26.77 16.48
CA ILE A 247 -30.40 -28.13 16.65
C ILE A 247 -31.55 -29.08 16.98
N GLY A 248 -31.76 -30.08 16.12
CA GLY A 248 -32.79 -31.11 16.25
C GLY A 248 -33.83 -31.05 15.13
N PHE A 249 -35.07 -31.44 15.42
CA PHE A 249 -36.08 -31.75 14.40
C PHE A 249 -37.25 -30.77 14.42
N GLY A 250 -37.58 -30.18 13.27
CA GLY A 250 -38.85 -29.45 13.09
C GLY A 250 -38.98 -28.17 13.92
N ASN A 251 -37.86 -27.54 14.31
CA ASN A 251 -37.90 -26.33 15.12
C ASN A 251 -38.36 -25.13 14.29
N ALA A 252 -39.17 -24.26 14.88
CA ALA A 252 -39.54 -22.97 14.30
C ALA A 252 -38.99 -21.82 15.16
N GLY A 253 -38.35 -20.83 14.53
CA GLY A 253 -37.58 -19.77 15.19
C GLY A 253 -36.07 -19.99 15.07
N SER A 254 -35.27 -19.21 15.79
CA SER A 254 -33.80 -19.29 15.73
C SER A 254 -33.20 -19.73 17.07
N PHE A 255 -32.06 -20.42 17.02
CA PHE A 255 -31.30 -20.87 18.20
C PHE A 255 -32.04 -21.84 19.13
N ASN A 256 -33.01 -22.60 18.61
CA ASN A 256 -33.72 -23.60 19.40
C ASN A 256 -32.94 -24.93 19.45
N VAL A 257 -33.10 -25.65 20.54
CA VAL A 257 -32.61 -27.03 20.67
C VAL A 257 -33.80 -27.92 21.03
N GLY A 258 -34.15 -28.86 20.15
CA GLY A 258 -35.38 -29.65 20.31
C GLY A 258 -35.32 -31.00 19.60
N TRP A 259 -35.46 -32.07 20.38
CA TRP A 259 -35.60 -33.45 19.91
C TRP A 259 -36.99 -33.95 20.31
N PRO A 260 -37.72 -34.71 19.47
CA PRO A 260 -39.04 -35.19 19.86
C PRO A 260 -38.95 -36.05 21.13
N ILE A 261 -39.63 -35.62 22.19
CA ILE A 261 -40.00 -36.49 23.30
C ILE A 261 -41.03 -37.48 22.75
N PRO A 262 -40.86 -38.81 22.90
CA PRO A 262 -41.84 -39.76 22.40
C PRO A 262 -43.14 -39.60 23.18
N VAL A 263 -44.13 -38.94 22.58
CA VAL A 263 -45.51 -38.97 23.08
C VAL A 263 -46.01 -40.40 22.86
N VAL A 264 -46.00 -41.19 23.93
CA VAL A 264 -46.84 -42.38 24.04
C VAL A 264 -48.27 -41.89 23.92
N ILE A 265 -48.89 -42.11 22.76
CA ILE A 265 -50.34 -42.02 22.65
C ILE A 265 -50.88 -43.21 23.45
N THR A 266 -51.17 -42.97 24.73
CA THR A 266 -52.08 -43.83 25.47
C THR A 266 -53.43 -43.72 24.76
N LEU A 267 -53.79 -44.75 23.98
CA LEU A 267 -55.16 -44.97 23.55
C LEU A 267 -55.99 -45.26 24.82
N ASP A 268 -56.47 -44.22 25.48
CA ASP A 268 -57.52 -44.35 26.49
C ASP A 268 -58.81 -44.69 25.73
N MET A 269 -59.09 -45.99 25.59
CA MET A 269 -60.39 -46.51 25.20
C MET A 269 -61.39 -46.23 26.33
N ARG A 270 -61.84 -44.98 26.42
CA ARG A 270 -63.08 -44.62 27.13
C ARG A 270 -64.13 -44.28 26.10
N ILE A 271 -64.94 -45.29 25.78
CA ILE A 271 -66.21 -45.18 25.06
C ILE A 271 -67.11 -44.19 25.82
N PRO A 272 -67.53 -43.06 25.23
CA PRO A 272 -68.73 -42.36 25.66
C PRO A 272 -69.89 -42.91 24.84
N VAL A 273 -70.77 -43.69 25.48
CA VAL A 273 -72.06 -44.07 24.89
C VAL A 273 -72.88 -42.79 24.76
N ALA A 274 -73.10 -42.34 23.52
CA ALA A 274 -73.98 -41.22 23.21
C ALA A 274 -75.33 -41.78 22.80
N THR A 275 -76.31 -41.54 23.67
CA THR A 275 -77.73 -41.83 23.53
C THR A 275 -78.28 -41.27 22.21
N ILE A 276 -78.91 -42.15 21.42
CA ILE A 276 -79.62 -41.82 20.18
C ILE A 276 -80.83 -40.93 20.51
N SER A 277 -80.84 -39.69 19.99
CA SER A 277 -82.02 -38.82 19.98
C SER A 277 -82.88 -39.19 18.77
N GLY A 278 -84.02 -39.84 19.03
CA GLY A 278 -85.02 -40.22 18.04
C GLY A 278 -85.96 -39.07 17.71
N SER A 279 -86.25 -38.92 16.41
CA SER A 279 -87.38 -38.14 15.89
C SER A 279 -88.66 -38.98 15.94
N GLY A 280 -89.73 -38.45 16.56
CA GLY A 280 -91.11 -38.88 16.31
C GLY A 280 -91.97 -39.12 17.56
N SER A 281 -92.73 -38.11 17.97
CA SER A 281 -93.98 -38.27 18.75
C SER A 281 -95.17 -38.28 17.75
N PRO A 282 -96.33 -38.91 18.04
CA PRO A 282 -97.13 -38.64 19.24
C PRO A 282 -97.86 -39.86 19.87
N ALA A 283 -98.35 -39.63 21.08
CA ALA A 283 -99.25 -40.50 21.87
C ALA A 283 -100.74 -40.34 21.39
N PRO A 284 -101.81 -40.89 22.05
CA PRO A 284 -101.87 -41.90 23.12
C PRO A 284 -103.11 -42.89 23.07
N VAL A 285 -103.16 -43.80 24.07
CA VAL A 285 -104.32 -44.46 24.75
C VAL A 285 -105.26 -45.44 24.01
N ARG A 286 -105.32 -46.70 24.50
CA ARG A 286 -106.48 -47.41 25.15
C ARG A 286 -106.11 -48.89 25.37
N SER A 287 -105.76 -49.32 26.58
CA SER A 287 -106.62 -49.87 27.66
C SER A 287 -107.38 -51.17 27.32
N VAL A 288 -107.18 -52.22 28.13
CA VAL A 288 -108.14 -53.21 28.70
C VAL A 288 -107.32 -54.48 29.03
N SER A 289 -106.93 -54.72 30.29
CA SER A 289 -107.67 -55.39 31.38
C SER A 289 -107.88 -56.91 31.20
N ALA A 290 -107.27 -57.65 32.14
CA ALA A 290 -107.70 -58.89 32.77
C ALA A 290 -108.11 -60.10 31.90
N ARG A 291 -107.29 -61.15 31.96
CA ARG A 291 -107.50 -62.29 32.87
C ARG A 291 -106.19 -63.02 33.13
#